data_AF-A0A6A9JUJ7-F1
#
_entry.id   AF-A0A6A9JUJ7-F1
#
_cell.length_a   1.000
_cell.length_b   1.000
_cell.length_c   1.000
_cell.angle_alpha   90.00
_cell.angle_beta   90.00
_cell.angle_gamma   90.00
#
_symmetry.space_group_name_H-M   'P 1'
#
loop_
_entity.id
_entity.type
_entity.pdbx_description
1 polymer ?
#
loop_
_entity_poly.entity_id
_entity_poly.type
_entity_poly.pdbx_seq_one_letter_code
_entity_poly.pdbx_strand_id
1 'polypeptide(L)'
;MQPARSRILFVCLLQSLALVLLLVGARHGWLPLYLALPLGVALLWLPWLLPGNRTAVATVGEPDIARLARDLSHNTSQNALSAAGVAFSVKRLAEKLQSQLDAAEQIVGSAEVMIHTERATSNLARQAMDAATRARAGSDEGQSLLASTIERMHQLSERMGASREAIEALNQRSEDIQRVTLVIQGIASQTNLLALNAAIEAARAGEHGRGFAVVAEEVRGLAGRTAEATEEVGQMVADIQRQTSEVVEQIRQLSEELGEGVGQVELTGRQLEGIAELAAGVESQITEIAQGAEINRSQLASLFAAVEQVRGDLSASEEQTLRLGEAASQLENQAEVISERLAEVSLDAYHQSVYDLAREGAAAIAARFEEDVRSGRIDLDDLFDRSYQPLPNTQPTKYRTRFDSYTDQVLPGIQEQLLERNRNLVFAIACTPEGYVPTHNRAFAHPPSGDPQTDALRSRSKRLFNDRTGIRCGSHQQPLLLQTYTRDTGELMHDLSVPIFIHGKHWGGLRLGYRPEGAEPGKAAAPAAQGLSLALNG
;
A
#
# COMPACT_ATOMS: atom_id res chain seq x y z
N MET A 1 -17.16 2.46 58.66
CA MET A 1 -17.07 1.90 60.02
C MET A 1 -17.41 2.97 61.07
N GLN A 2 -18.61 2.85 61.65
CA GLN A 2 -19.12 3.28 62.97
C GLN A 2 -18.51 4.50 63.73
N PRO A 3 -18.98 5.73 63.47
CA PRO A 3 -18.77 6.88 64.39
C PRO A 3 -19.55 6.74 65.73
N ALA A 4 -20.56 5.87 65.79
CA ALA A 4 -21.38 5.67 66.98
C ALA A 4 -20.68 4.87 68.11
N ARG A 5 -19.83 3.90 67.76
CA ARG A 5 -19.07 3.13 68.76
C ARG A 5 -17.99 3.97 69.45
N SER A 6 -17.38 4.92 68.74
CA SER A 6 -16.34 5.79 69.30
C SER A 6 -16.88 6.72 70.41
N ARG A 7 -18.11 7.24 70.25
CA ARG A 7 -18.74 8.10 71.27
C ARG A 7 -19.09 7.37 72.56
N ILE A 8 -19.59 6.13 72.46
CA ILE A 8 -19.94 5.33 73.65
C ILE A 8 -18.67 4.97 74.42
N LEU A 9 -17.61 4.53 73.72
CA LEU A 9 -16.30 4.26 74.31
C LEU A 9 -15.72 5.50 75.00
N PHE A 10 -15.81 6.68 74.38
CA PHE A 10 -15.33 7.93 74.97
C PHE A 10 -16.09 8.32 76.24
N VAL A 11 -17.43 8.19 76.24
CA VAL A 11 -18.27 8.49 77.42
C VAL A 11 -17.98 7.53 78.57
N CYS A 12 -17.84 6.23 78.29
CA CYS A 12 -17.48 5.24 79.32
C CYS A 12 -16.09 5.50 79.92
N LEU A 13 -15.13 5.93 79.10
CA LEU A 13 -13.76 6.22 79.56
C LEU A 13 -13.74 7.46 80.46
N LEU A 14 -14.44 8.53 80.08
CA LEU A 14 -14.58 9.74 80.90
C LEU A 14 -15.29 9.48 82.22
N GLN A 15 -16.33 8.64 82.20
CA GLN A 15 -17.07 8.21 83.39
C GLN A 15 -16.19 7.41 84.35
N SER A 16 -15.38 6.47 83.83
CA SER A 16 -14.47 5.67 84.65
C SER A 16 -13.40 6.55 85.33
N LEU A 17 -12.87 7.55 84.63
CA LEU A 17 -11.90 8.51 85.16
C LEU A 17 -12.51 9.38 86.27
N ALA A 18 -13.74 9.86 86.06
CA ALA A 18 -14.47 10.65 87.06
C ALA A 18 -14.79 9.84 88.33
N LEU A 19 -15.15 8.56 88.18
CA LEU A 19 -15.41 7.66 89.31
C LEU A 19 -14.14 7.39 90.13
N VAL A 20 -12.99 7.21 89.46
CA VAL A 20 -11.68 7.03 90.10
C VAL A 20 -11.29 8.28 90.88
N LEU A 21 -11.46 9.47 90.31
CA LEU A 21 -11.19 10.74 91.01
C LEU A 21 -12.06 10.92 92.26
N LEU A 22 -13.34 10.53 92.18
CA LEU A 22 -14.27 10.57 93.31
C LEU A 22 -13.86 9.62 94.45
N LEU A 23 -13.41 8.41 94.10
CA LEU A 23 -12.92 7.42 95.06
C LEU A 23 -11.58 7.84 95.69
N VAL A 24 -10.68 8.47 94.92
CA VAL A 24 -9.41 9.02 95.43
C VAL A 24 -9.66 10.18 96.38
N GLY A 25 -10.59 11.09 96.03
CA GLY A 25 -11.00 12.21 96.88
C GLY A 25 -11.66 11.78 98.19
N ALA A 26 -12.47 10.72 98.16
CA ALA A 26 -13.04 10.12 99.36
C ALA A 26 -11.98 9.45 100.26
N ARG A 27 -10.96 8.81 99.67
CA ARG A 27 -9.87 8.16 100.41
C ARG A 27 -8.92 9.15 101.10
N HIS A 28 -8.67 10.32 100.49
CA HIS A 28 -7.78 11.36 101.03
C HIS A 28 -8.49 12.36 101.94
N GLY A 29 -9.79 12.15 102.23
CA GLY A 29 -10.57 12.96 103.18
C GLY A 29 -11.02 14.32 102.64
N TRP A 30 -10.87 14.58 101.34
CA TRP A 30 -11.26 15.85 100.71
C TRP A 30 -12.75 15.90 100.33
N LEU A 31 -13.42 14.74 100.34
CA LEU A 31 -14.86 14.64 100.10
C LEU A 31 -15.50 13.68 101.13
N PRO A 32 -16.51 14.12 101.92
CA PRO A 32 -17.20 13.25 102.85
C PRO A 32 -17.93 12.10 102.15
N LEU A 33 -17.91 10.90 102.74
CA LEU A 33 -18.45 9.69 102.12
C LEU A 33 -19.96 9.80 101.76
N TYR A 34 -20.72 10.57 102.54
CA TYR A 34 -22.15 10.81 102.30
C TYR A 34 -22.45 11.70 101.08
N LEU A 35 -21.46 12.48 100.61
CA LEU A 35 -21.54 13.26 99.36
C LEU A 35 -20.99 12.47 98.17
N ALA A 36 -19.98 11.63 98.39
CA ALA A 36 -19.37 10.82 97.34
C ALA A 36 -20.32 9.74 96.81
N LEU A 37 -21.10 9.10 97.69
CA LEU A 37 -22.02 8.02 97.32
C LEU A 37 -23.12 8.44 96.31
N PRO A 38 -23.91 9.51 96.55
CA PRO A 38 -24.95 9.92 95.61
C PRO A 38 -24.37 10.46 94.28
N LEU A 39 -23.21 11.12 94.30
CA LEU A 39 -22.52 11.56 93.09
C LEU A 39 -22.00 10.39 92.24
N GLY A 40 -21.48 9.33 92.88
CA GLY A 40 -21.09 8.10 92.20
C GLY A 40 -22.27 7.38 91.54
N VAL A 41 -23.42 7.32 92.20
CA VAL A 41 -24.66 6.74 91.64
C VAL A 41 -25.17 7.58 90.46
N ALA A 42 -25.14 8.92 90.57
CA ALA A 42 -25.52 9.81 89.48
C ALA A 42 -24.59 9.66 88.25
N LEU A 43 -23.28 9.51 88.47
CA LEU A 43 -22.29 9.24 87.41
C LEU A 43 -22.51 7.89 86.73
N LEU A 44 -22.97 6.87 87.47
CA LEU A 44 -23.32 5.56 86.90
C LEU A 44 -24.55 5.61 85.98
N TRP A 45 -25.50 6.51 86.25
CA TRP A 45 -26.72 6.69 85.46
C TRP A 45 -26.60 7.69 84.30
N LEU A 46 -25.52 8.48 84.25
CA LEU A 46 -25.28 9.50 83.22
C LEU A 46 -25.40 8.98 81.75
N PRO A 47 -24.93 7.76 81.39
CA PRO A 47 -25.07 7.24 80.04
C PRO A 47 -26.52 6.94 79.63
N TRP A 48 -27.39 6.70 80.62
CA TRP A 48 -28.82 6.41 80.45
C TRP A 48 -29.69 7.67 80.42
N LEU A 49 -29.17 8.80 80.94
CA LEU A 49 -29.86 10.10 80.98
C LEU A 49 -29.50 11.02 79.81
N LEU A 50 -28.46 10.70 79.04
CA LEU A 50 -28.20 11.36 77.76
C LEU A 50 -29.37 11.04 76.81
N PRO A 51 -30.00 12.06 76.19
CA PRO A 51 -31.13 11.82 75.30
C PRO A 51 -30.67 10.92 74.16
N GLY A 52 -31.08 9.65 74.20
CA GLY A 52 -31.07 8.79 73.05
C GLY A 52 -31.83 9.54 71.97
N ASN A 53 -31.12 9.92 70.91
CA ASN A 53 -31.70 10.62 69.78
C ASN A 53 -32.94 9.81 69.40
N ARG A 54 -34.13 10.35 69.70
CA ARG A 54 -35.39 9.76 69.30
C ARG A 54 -35.21 9.47 67.84
N THR A 55 -35.14 8.19 67.48
CA THR A 55 -35.22 7.76 66.10
C THR A 55 -36.48 8.43 65.60
N ALA A 56 -36.31 9.46 64.78
CA ALA A 56 -37.38 9.99 63.98
C ALA A 56 -38.02 8.76 63.37
N VAL A 57 -39.30 8.55 63.69
CA VAL A 57 -40.14 7.62 62.96
C VAL A 57 -39.86 7.94 61.51
N ALA A 58 -39.23 7.00 60.82
CA ALA A 58 -39.00 7.12 59.39
C ALA A 58 -40.39 7.33 58.81
N THR A 59 -40.66 8.57 58.39
CA THR A 59 -41.68 8.84 57.39
C THR A 59 -41.40 7.83 56.29
N VAL A 60 -42.37 6.96 56.04
CA VAL A 60 -42.41 5.99 54.95
C VAL A 60 -41.66 6.61 53.76
N GLY A 61 -40.48 6.06 53.47
CA GLY A 61 -39.59 6.60 52.44
C GLY A 61 -40.28 6.64 51.09
N GLU A 62 -39.78 7.49 50.20
CA GLU A 62 -40.15 7.48 48.78
C GLU A 62 -40.40 6.05 48.30
N PRO A 63 -41.52 5.80 47.58
CA PRO A 63 -41.92 4.43 47.26
C PRO A 63 -40.81 3.75 46.45
N ASP A 64 -40.44 2.54 46.86
CA ASP A 64 -39.41 1.64 46.29
C ASP A 64 -39.41 1.61 44.73
N ILE A 65 -40.60 1.79 44.15
CA ILE A 65 -40.87 1.89 42.72
C ILE A 65 -40.13 3.07 42.05
N ALA A 66 -40.05 4.24 42.68
CA ALA A 66 -39.40 5.42 42.11
C ALA A 66 -37.87 5.27 42.07
N ARG A 67 -37.28 4.51 42.99
CA ARG A 67 -35.85 4.19 42.94
C ARG A 67 -35.56 3.15 41.85
N LEU A 68 -36.36 2.09 41.78
CA LEU A 68 -36.23 1.07 40.74
C LEU A 68 -36.44 1.65 39.34
N ALA A 69 -37.41 2.55 39.16
CA ALA A 69 -37.67 3.26 37.89
C ALA A 69 -36.46 4.11 37.46
N ARG A 70 -35.82 4.82 38.40
CA ARG A 70 -34.58 5.57 38.14
C ARG A 70 -33.42 4.67 37.73
N ASP A 71 -33.19 3.58 38.47
CA ASP A 71 -32.12 2.63 38.15
C ASP A 71 -32.36 1.95 36.78
N LEU A 72 -33.62 1.64 36.47
CA LEU A 72 -34.00 1.08 35.16
C LEU A 72 -33.84 2.11 34.04
N SER A 73 -34.18 3.39 34.27
CA SER A 73 -33.99 4.49 33.32
C SER A 73 -32.52 4.64 32.95
N HIS A 74 -31.64 4.71 33.96
CA HIS A 74 -30.21 4.83 33.75
C HIS A 74 -29.63 3.63 32.96
N ASN A 75 -29.99 2.40 33.33
CA ASN A 75 -29.54 1.20 32.61
C ASN A 75 -30.09 1.13 31.17
N THR A 76 -31.33 1.58 30.97
CA THR A 76 -31.96 1.63 29.64
C THR A 76 -31.23 2.61 28.74
N SER A 77 -30.87 3.79 29.25
CA SER A 77 -30.08 4.77 28.50
C SER A 77 -28.67 4.26 28.19
N GLN A 78 -28.01 3.57 29.13
CA GLN A 78 -26.71 2.93 28.86
C GLN A 78 -26.81 1.85 27.78
N ASN A 79 -27.87 1.04 27.79
CA ASN A 79 -28.12 0.03 26.76
C ASN A 79 -28.37 0.67 25.40
N ALA A 80 -29.16 1.75 25.34
CA ALA A 80 -29.42 2.49 24.11
C ALA A 80 -28.14 3.11 23.53
N LEU A 81 -27.29 3.70 24.39
CA LEU A 81 -25.99 4.27 23.99
C LEU A 81 -25.06 3.18 23.44
N SER A 82 -25.02 2.03 24.11
CA SER A 82 -24.19 0.89 23.69
C SER A 82 -24.68 0.33 22.36
N ALA A 83 -26.00 0.17 22.18
CA ALA A 83 -26.60 -0.32 20.95
C ALA A 83 -26.32 0.62 19.76
N ALA A 84 -26.45 1.94 19.94
CA ALA A 84 -26.09 2.94 18.93
C ALA A 84 -24.61 2.88 18.54
N GLY A 85 -23.72 2.73 19.53
CA GLY A 85 -22.29 2.53 19.28
C GLY A 85 -21.96 1.26 18.50
N VAL A 86 -22.69 0.16 18.78
CA VAL A 86 -22.59 -1.10 18.02
C VAL A 86 -23.10 -0.93 16.60
N ALA A 87 -24.26 -0.30 16.39
CA ALA A 87 -24.83 -0.06 15.06
C ALA A 87 -23.89 0.77 14.17
N PHE A 88 -23.28 1.82 14.72
CA PHE A 88 -22.24 2.58 14.01
C PHE A 88 -21.02 1.73 13.66
N SER A 89 -20.58 0.88 14.59
CA SER A 89 -19.44 -0.02 14.36
C SER A 89 -19.72 -1.08 13.30
N VAL A 90 -20.95 -1.61 13.27
CA VAL A 90 -21.45 -2.55 12.25
C VAL A 90 -21.37 -1.92 10.86
N LYS A 91 -21.84 -0.68 10.70
CA LYS A 91 -21.76 0.03 9.42
C LYS A 91 -20.32 0.16 8.91
N ARG A 92 -19.39 0.58 9.79
CA ARG A 92 -17.97 0.68 9.44
C ARG A 92 -17.34 -0.66 9.13
N LEU A 93 -17.76 -1.72 9.82
CA LEU A 93 -17.30 -3.07 9.56
C LEU A 93 -17.76 -3.55 8.18
N ALA A 94 -19.03 -3.33 7.82
CA ALA A 94 -19.56 -3.67 6.51
C ALA A 94 -18.80 -2.96 5.37
N GLU A 95 -18.54 -1.65 5.49
CA GLU A 95 -17.73 -0.89 4.53
C GLU A 95 -16.31 -1.50 4.38
N LYS A 96 -15.70 -1.91 5.50
CA LYS A 96 -14.37 -2.53 5.50
C LYS A 96 -14.37 -3.93 4.89
N LEU A 97 -15.41 -4.74 5.14
CA LEU A 97 -15.56 -6.07 4.54
C LEU A 97 -15.70 -5.96 3.03
N GLN A 98 -16.48 -5.02 2.52
CA GLN A 98 -16.59 -4.77 1.07
C GLN A 98 -15.23 -4.42 0.46
N SER A 99 -14.49 -3.50 1.08
CA SER A 99 -13.14 -3.14 0.60
C SER A 99 -12.17 -4.34 0.63
N GLN A 100 -12.31 -5.27 1.57
CA GLN A 100 -11.51 -6.49 1.61
C GLN A 100 -11.90 -7.49 0.52
N LEU A 101 -13.19 -7.58 0.16
CA LEU A 101 -13.65 -8.38 -0.98
C LEU A 101 -13.05 -7.86 -2.29
N ASP A 102 -13.13 -6.55 -2.53
CA ASP A 102 -12.57 -5.93 -3.73
C ASP A 102 -11.06 -6.18 -3.83
N ALA A 103 -10.34 -6.11 -2.69
CA ALA A 103 -8.92 -6.42 -2.63
C ALA A 103 -8.62 -7.90 -2.94
N ALA A 104 -9.46 -8.83 -2.45
CA ALA A 104 -9.33 -10.25 -2.76
C ALA A 104 -9.51 -10.53 -4.26
N GLU A 105 -10.49 -9.88 -4.92
CA GLU A 105 -10.70 -10.00 -6.36
C GLU A 105 -9.50 -9.47 -7.17
N GLN A 106 -8.92 -8.34 -6.76
CA GLN A 106 -7.71 -7.78 -7.37
C GLN A 106 -6.51 -8.74 -7.25
N ILE A 107 -6.37 -9.43 -6.11
CA ILE A 107 -5.33 -10.44 -5.91
C ILE A 107 -5.53 -11.62 -6.88
N VAL A 108 -6.75 -12.10 -7.07
CA VAL A 108 -7.07 -13.15 -8.05
C VAL A 108 -6.68 -12.72 -9.46
N GLY A 109 -7.11 -11.53 -9.89
CA GLY A 109 -6.77 -11.01 -11.22
C GLY A 109 -5.26 -10.87 -11.43
N SER A 110 -4.53 -10.40 -10.41
CA SER A 110 -3.07 -10.31 -10.46
C SER A 110 -2.40 -11.68 -10.56
N ALA A 111 -2.93 -12.68 -9.85
CA ALA A 111 -2.44 -14.05 -9.90
C ALA A 111 -2.66 -14.69 -11.29
N GLU A 112 -3.78 -14.41 -11.96
CA GLU A 112 -4.04 -14.87 -13.34
C GLU A 112 -3.02 -14.29 -14.33
N VAL A 113 -2.73 -12.99 -14.24
CA VAL A 113 -1.67 -12.36 -15.06
C VAL A 113 -0.33 -13.04 -14.81
N MET A 114 -0.01 -13.36 -13.56
CA MET A 114 1.24 -14.05 -13.21
C MET A 114 1.32 -15.46 -13.81
N ILE A 115 0.22 -16.22 -13.86
CA ILE A 115 0.16 -17.51 -14.57
C ILE A 115 0.50 -17.34 -16.06
N HIS A 116 -0.05 -16.31 -16.71
CA HIS A 116 0.23 -16.03 -18.11
C HIS A 116 1.69 -15.67 -18.33
N THR A 117 2.25 -14.82 -17.47
CA THR A 117 3.67 -14.45 -17.52
C THR A 117 4.57 -15.67 -17.30
N GLU A 118 4.27 -16.55 -16.33
CA GLU A 118 5.03 -17.78 -16.10
C GLU A 118 5.05 -18.72 -17.32
N ARG A 119 3.90 -18.87 -18.00
CA ARG A 119 3.84 -19.65 -19.24
C ARG A 119 4.69 -19.02 -20.35
N ALA A 120 4.65 -17.70 -20.49
CA ALA A 120 5.46 -16.98 -21.46
C ALA A 120 6.97 -17.13 -21.16
N THR A 121 7.37 -16.97 -19.90
CA THR A 121 8.74 -17.16 -19.43
C THR A 121 9.23 -18.58 -19.72
N SER A 122 8.43 -19.61 -19.43
CA SER A 122 8.78 -21.00 -19.73
C SER A 122 8.98 -21.25 -21.25
N ASN A 123 8.17 -20.62 -22.09
CA ASN A 123 8.34 -20.71 -23.55
C ASN A 123 9.63 -20.02 -24.03
N LEU A 124 9.89 -18.80 -23.55
CA LEU A 124 11.11 -18.05 -23.88
C LEU A 124 12.37 -18.77 -23.39
N ALA A 125 12.33 -19.35 -22.19
CA ALA A 125 13.41 -20.16 -21.63
C ALA A 125 13.71 -21.38 -22.52
N ARG A 126 12.69 -22.08 -23.02
CA ARG A 126 12.87 -23.19 -23.97
C ARG A 126 13.48 -22.75 -25.29
N GLN A 127 13.06 -21.61 -25.83
CA GLN A 127 13.63 -21.06 -27.07
C GLN A 127 15.10 -20.65 -26.87
N ALA A 128 15.42 -20.03 -25.74
CA ALA A 128 16.79 -19.67 -25.39
C ALA A 128 17.67 -20.91 -25.22
N MET A 129 17.13 -22.01 -24.68
CA MET A 129 17.86 -23.27 -24.50
C MET A 129 18.23 -23.85 -25.86
N ASP A 130 17.25 -23.95 -26.76
CA ASP A 130 17.46 -24.42 -28.11
C ASP A 130 18.49 -23.56 -28.87
N ALA A 131 18.44 -22.24 -28.71
CA ALA A 131 19.41 -21.33 -29.30
C ALA A 131 20.83 -21.53 -28.73
N ALA A 132 20.96 -21.70 -27.41
CA ALA A 132 22.24 -21.96 -26.75
C ALA A 132 22.84 -23.30 -27.19
N THR A 133 22.04 -24.36 -27.21
CA THR A 133 22.48 -25.69 -27.67
C THR A 133 22.91 -25.65 -29.14
N ARG A 134 22.18 -24.93 -30.01
CA ARG A 134 22.60 -24.74 -31.41
C ARG A 134 23.89 -23.94 -31.55
N ALA A 135 24.06 -22.88 -30.75
CA ALA A 135 25.29 -22.08 -30.76
C ALA A 135 26.50 -22.91 -30.33
N ARG A 136 26.35 -23.71 -29.26
CA ARG A 136 27.39 -24.62 -28.80
C ARG A 136 27.74 -25.69 -29.84
N ALA A 137 26.74 -26.35 -30.43
CA ALA A 137 26.98 -27.32 -31.49
C ALA A 137 27.70 -26.71 -32.71
N GLY A 138 27.31 -25.49 -33.11
CA GLY A 138 27.98 -24.76 -34.18
C GLY A 138 29.43 -24.37 -33.85
N SER A 139 29.70 -23.99 -32.59
CA SER A 139 31.07 -23.73 -32.12
C SER A 139 31.92 -24.99 -32.13
N ASP A 140 31.39 -26.12 -31.65
CA ASP A 140 32.11 -27.41 -31.60
C ASP A 140 32.45 -27.89 -33.03
N GLU A 141 31.49 -27.79 -33.97
CA GLU A 141 31.72 -28.09 -35.39
C GLU A 141 32.77 -27.15 -36.01
N GLY A 142 32.64 -25.84 -35.74
CA GLY A 142 33.59 -24.84 -36.22
C GLY A 142 35.01 -25.07 -35.70
N GLN A 143 35.18 -25.44 -34.43
CA GLN A 143 36.48 -25.79 -33.87
C GLN A 143 37.09 -27.02 -34.56
N SER A 144 36.30 -28.06 -34.83
CA SER A 144 36.77 -29.23 -35.57
C SER A 144 37.25 -28.87 -36.99
N LEU A 145 36.53 -27.99 -37.68
CA LEU A 145 36.90 -27.52 -39.01
C LEU A 145 38.19 -26.68 -38.99
N LEU A 146 38.34 -25.79 -37.99
CA LEU A 146 39.57 -25.00 -37.83
C LEU A 146 40.77 -25.90 -37.52
N ALA A 147 40.61 -26.92 -36.67
CA ALA A 147 41.69 -27.87 -36.38
C ALA A 147 42.18 -28.58 -37.65
N SER A 148 41.27 -29.04 -38.51
CA SER A 148 41.64 -29.63 -39.81
C SER A 148 42.30 -28.61 -40.75
N THR A 149 41.89 -27.34 -40.68
CA THR A 149 42.49 -26.26 -41.48
C THR A 149 43.92 -25.96 -41.05
N ILE A 150 44.18 -25.90 -39.74
CA ILE A 150 45.54 -25.75 -39.17
C ILE A 150 46.44 -26.89 -39.63
N GLU A 151 45.96 -28.13 -39.56
CA GLU A 151 46.71 -29.30 -40.02
C GLU A 151 47.07 -29.20 -41.52
N ARG A 152 46.13 -28.77 -42.36
CA ARG A 152 46.37 -28.54 -43.80
C ARG A 152 47.38 -27.42 -44.04
N MET A 153 47.36 -26.36 -43.24
CA MET A 153 48.35 -25.28 -43.31
C MET A 153 49.75 -25.75 -42.92
N HIS A 154 49.88 -26.58 -41.88
CA HIS A 154 51.17 -27.21 -41.54
C HIS A 154 51.70 -28.09 -42.68
N GLN A 155 50.85 -28.92 -43.29
CA GLN A 155 51.24 -29.73 -44.45
C GLN A 155 51.67 -28.86 -45.65
N LEU A 156 51.01 -27.71 -45.85
CA LEU A 156 51.39 -26.76 -46.90
C LEU A 156 52.77 -26.13 -46.61
N SER A 157 53.02 -25.77 -45.36
CA SER A 157 54.32 -25.22 -44.91
C SER A 157 55.46 -26.21 -45.14
N GLU A 158 55.27 -27.49 -44.81
CA GLU A 158 56.26 -28.54 -45.10
C GLU A 158 56.53 -28.68 -46.60
N ARG A 159 55.47 -28.66 -47.43
CA ARG A 159 55.62 -28.71 -48.89
C ARG A 159 56.37 -27.50 -49.45
N MET A 160 56.13 -26.31 -48.92
CA MET A 160 56.87 -25.10 -49.31
C MET A 160 58.35 -25.22 -48.94
N GLY A 161 58.66 -25.77 -47.76
CA GLY A 161 60.04 -26.07 -47.35
C GLY A 161 60.74 -27.01 -48.33
N ALA A 162 60.09 -28.12 -48.70
CA ALA A 162 60.63 -29.05 -49.69
C ALA A 162 60.81 -28.42 -51.08
N SER A 163 59.88 -27.57 -51.52
CA SER A 163 60.02 -26.81 -52.78
C SER A 163 61.20 -25.85 -52.73
N ARG A 164 61.45 -25.18 -51.60
CA ARG A 164 62.61 -24.30 -51.42
C ARG A 164 63.93 -25.06 -51.60
N GLU A 165 64.07 -26.21 -50.93
CA GLU A 165 65.26 -27.06 -51.02
C GLU A 165 65.53 -27.53 -52.46
N ALA A 166 64.47 -27.93 -53.19
CA ALA A 166 64.59 -28.35 -54.58
C ALA A 166 65.08 -27.22 -55.49
N ILE A 167 64.64 -25.98 -55.24
CA ILE A 167 65.07 -24.81 -56.00
C ILE A 167 66.49 -24.37 -55.64
N GLU A 168 66.88 -24.42 -54.36
CA GLU A 168 68.28 -24.21 -53.94
C GLU A 168 69.22 -25.21 -54.62
N ALA A 169 68.81 -26.49 -54.71
CA ALA A 169 69.56 -27.51 -55.44
C ALA A 169 69.65 -27.20 -56.95
N LEU A 170 68.60 -26.67 -57.58
CA LEU A 170 68.61 -26.25 -58.98
C LEU A 170 69.54 -25.04 -59.19
N ASN A 171 69.52 -24.07 -58.27
CA ASN A 171 70.41 -22.91 -58.33
C ASN A 171 71.88 -23.34 -58.23
N GLN A 172 72.20 -24.26 -57.32
CA GLN A 172 73.56 -24.80 -57.19
C GLN A 172 74.02 -25.55 -58.44
N ARG A 173 73.16 -26.37 -59.04
CA ARG A 173 73.45 -27.05 -60.31
C ARG A 173 73.64 -26.07 -61.45
N SER A 174 72.89 -24.97 -61.47
CA SER A 174 73.03 -23.91 -62.47
C SER A 174 74.37 -23.18 -62.34
N GLU A 175 74.82 -22.90 -61.11
CA GLU A 175 76.18 -22.39 -60.87
C GLU A 175 77.27 -23.35 -61.35
N ASP A 176 77.10 -24.65 -61.12
CA ASP A 176 78.04 -25.67 -61.59
C ASP A 176 78.13 -25.68 -63.12
N ILE A 177 76.99 -25.60 -63.81
CA ILE A 177 76.93 -25.51 -65.29
C ILE A 177 77.59 -24.20 -65.76
N GLN A 178 77.35 -23.07 -65.10
CA GLN A 178 77.99 -21.80 -65.43
C GLN A 178 79.53 -21.91 -65.37
N ARG A 179 80.05 -22.53 -64.30
CA ARG A 179 81.51 -22.75 -64.16
C ARG A 179 82.06 -23.63 -65.28
N VAL A 180 81.37 -24.72 -65.63
CA VAL A 180 81.80 -25.59 -66.74
C VAL A 180 81.77 -24.85 -68.07
N THR A 181 80.71 -24.07 -68.32
CA THR A 181 80.53 -23.30 -69.56
C THR A 181 81.66 -22.27 -69.74
N LEU A 182 82.05 -21.56 -68.66
CA LEU A 182 83.19 -20.64 -68.67
C LEU A 182 84.52 -21.35 -68.99
N VAL A 183 84.73 -22.57 -68.48
CA VAL A 183 85.91 -23.37 -68.80
C VAL A 183 85.92 -23.75 -70.28
N ILE A 184 84.80 -24.22 -70.83
CA ILE A 184 84.69 -24.59 -72.25
C ILE A 184 84.91 -23.36 -73.14
N GLN A 185 84.36 -22.20 -72.78
CA GLN A 185 84.58 -20.95 -73.52
C GLN A 185 86.05 -20.51 -73.49
N GLY A 186 86.73 -20.73 -72.36
CA GLY A 186 88.19 -20.56 -72.24
C GLY A 186 88.97 -21.51 -73.15
N ILE A 187 88.59 -22.79 -73.20
CA ILE A 187 89.20 -23.80 -74.10
C ILE A 187 88.96 -23.44 -75.57
N ALA A 188 87.74 -23.03 -75.92
CA ALA A 188 87.39 -22.60 -77.28
C ALA A 188 88.22 -21.38 -77.70
N SER A 189 88.37 -20.38 -76.82
CA SER A 189 89.22 -19.21 -77.07
C SER A 189 90.70 -19.56 -77.25
N GLN A 190 91.24 -20.46 -76.42
CA GLN A 190 92.61 -20.96 -76.57
C GLN A 190 92.78 -21.76 -77.87
N THR A 191 91.82 -22.60 -78.22
CA THR A 191 91.83 -23.40 -79.45
C THR A 191 91.76 -22.50 -80.68
N ASN A 192 90.95 -21.44 -80.64
CA ASN A 192 90.88 -20.42 -81.68
C ASN A 192 92.21 -19.69 -81.87
N LEU A 193 92.91 -19.34 -80.79
CA LEU A 193 94.24 -18.72 -80.85
C LEU A 193 95.31 -19.69 -81.37
N LEU A 194 95.28 -20.96 -80.94
CA LEU A 194 96.17 -22.01 -81.44
C LEU A 194 95.96 -22.26 -82.94
N ALA A 195 94.71 -22.35 -83.38
CA ALA A 195 94.33 -22.52 -84.77
C ALA A 195 94.74 -21.31 -85.62
N LEU A 196 94.59 -20.09 -85.10
CA LEU A 196 95.08 -18.87 -85.75
C LEU A 196 96.61 -18.89 -85.92
N ASN A 197 97.35 -19.24 -84.86
CA ASN A 197 98.81 -19.36 -84.95
C ASN A 197 99.24 -20.43 -85.95
N ALA A 198 98.53 -21.57 -85.98
CA ALA A 198 98.77 -22.64 -86.95
C ALA A 198 98.45 -22.21 -88.39
N ALA A 199 97.37 -21.45 -88.62
CA ALA A 199 97.02 -20.92 -89.92
C ALA A 199 98.06 -19.90 -90.43
N ILE A 200 98.58 -19.04 -89.54
CA ILE A 200 99.67 -18.10 -89.85
C ILE A 200 100.94 -18.86 -90.26
N GLU A 201 101.35 -19.87 -89.49
CA GLU A 201 102.56 -20.64 -89.80
C GLU A 201 102.39 -21.51 -91.07
N ALA A 202 101.20 -22.05 -91.31
CA ALA A 202 100.87 -22.76 -92.54
C ALA A 202 100.90 -21.84 -93.78
N ALA A 203 100.44 -20.59 -93.66
CA ALA A 203 100.59 -19.58 -94.73
C ALA A 203 102.06 -19.22 -94.97
N ARG A 204 102.88 -19.21 -93.91
CA ARG A 204 104.32 -18.93 -93.96
C ARG A 204 105.12 -20.03 -94.66
N ALA A 205 104.67 -21.29 -94.57
CA ALA A 205 105.27 -22.44 -95.25
C ALA A 205 104.94 -22.54 -96.76
N GLY A 206 104.14 -21.61 -97.31
CA GLY A 206 103.83 -21.54 -98.74
C GLY A 206 103.09 -22.77 -99.27
N GLU A 207 103.48 -23.29 -100.45
CA GLU A 207 102.81 -24.43 -101.10
C GLU A 207 102.83 -25.72 -100.25
N HIS A 208 103.85 -25.92 -99.41
CA HIS A 208 103.95 -27.09 -98.53
C HIS A 208 102.98 -27.04 -97.32
N GLY A 209 102.45 -25.85 -96.99
CA GLY A 209 101.54 -25.63 -95.85
C GLY A 209 100.05 -25.65 -96.20
N ARG A 210 99.68 -25.75 -97.49
CA ARG A 210 98.28 -25.62 -97.96
C ARG A 210 97.28 -26.55 -97.25
N GLY A 211 97.63 -27.82 -97.07
CA GLY A 211 96.76 -28.78 -96.37
C GLY A 211 96.57 -28.46 -94.89
N PHE A 212 97.63 -28.00 -94.22
CA PHE A 212 97.58 -27.57 -92.82
C PHE A 212 96.79 -26.27 -92.63
N ALA A 213 96.86 -25.34 -93.58
CA ALA A 213 96.09 -24.09 -93.53
C ALA A 213 94.57 -24.36 -93.56
N VAL A 214 94.12 -25.31 -94.38
CA VAL A 214 92.69 -25.69 -94.45
C VAL A 214 92.23 -26.31 -93.13
N VAL A 215 93.00 -27.22 -92.56
CA VAL A 215 92.68 -27.83 -91.25
C VAL A 215 92.68 -26.79 -90.14
N ALA A 216 93.65 -25.86 -90.13
CA ALA A 216 93.71 -24.80 -89.14
C ALA A 216 92.51 -23.84 -89.23
N GLU A 217 92.05 -23.47 -90.43
CA GLU A 217 90.84 -22.64 -90.59
C GLU A 217 89.57 -23.38 -90.15
N GLU A 218 89.45 -24.69 -90.44
CA GLU A 218 88.32 -25.51 -89.98
C GLU A 218 88.28 -25.63 -88.44
N VAL A 219 89.43 -25.85 -87.80
CA VAL A 219 89.55 -25.87 -86.32
C VAL A 219 89.21 -24.50 -85.73
N ARG A 220 89.62 -23.41 -86.39
CA ARG A 220 89.27 -22.03 -86.00
C ARG A 220 87.76 -21.81 -86.08
N GLY A 221 87.12 -22.22 -87.17
CA GLY A 221 85.66 -22.15 -87.34
C GLY A 221 84.91 -22.98 -86.28
N LEU A 222 85.41 -24.19 -85.96
CA LEU A 222 84.83 -25.05 -84.92
C LEU A 222 84.95 -24.41 -83.52
N ALA A 223 86.11 -23.81 -83.22
CA ALA A 223 86.36 -23.12 -81.96
C ALA A 223 85.47 -21.87 -81.83
N GLY A 224 85.27 -21.11 -82.90
CA GLY A 224 84.33 -19.99 -82.95
C GLY A 224 82.89 -20.41 -82.66
N ARG A 225 82.39 -21.45 -83.34
CA ARG A 225 81.05 -22.01 -83.10
C ARG A 225 80.89 -22.57 -81.69
N THR A 226 81.96 -23.14 -81.12
CA THR A 226 81.95 -23.63 -79.73
C THR A 226 81.83 -22.47 -78.75
N ALA A 227 82.56 -21.38 -78.96
CA ALA A 227 82.50 -20.19 -78.12
C ALA A 227 81.11 -19.53 -78.16
N GLU A 228 80.52 -19.40 -79.34
CA GLU A 228 79.16 -18.86 -79.54
C GLU A 228 78.11 -19.74 -78.85
N ALA A 229 78.19 -21.07 -79.02
CA ALA A 229 77.28 -22.00 -78.34
C ALA A 229 77.43 -21.97 -76.80
N THR A 230 78.65 -21.82 -76.28
CA THR A 230 78.84 -21.66 -74.82
C THR A 230 78.33 -20.33 -74.30
N GLU A 231 78.38 -19.27 -75.10
CA GLU A 231 77.81 -17.97 -74.73
C GLU A 231 76.27 -18.05 -74.63
N GLU A 232 75.62 -18.70 -75.60
CA GLU A 232 74.18 -18.98 -75.55
C GLU A 232 73.79 -19.81 -74.32
N VAL A 233 74.58 -20.85 -73.99
CA VAL A 233 74.37 -21.65 -72.77
C VAL A 233 74.54 -20.81 -71.51
N GLY A 234 75.55 -19.93 -71.46
CA GLY A 234 75.76 -19.01 -70.34
C GLY A 234 74.58 -18.06 -70.15
N GLN A 235 74.00 -17.56 -71.24
CA GLN A 235 72.80 -16.72 -71.20
C GLN A 235 71.59 -17.49 -70.65
N MET A 236 71.36 -18.73 -71.12
CA MET A 236 70.28 -19.59 -70.63
C MET A 236 70.42 -19.92 -69.13
N VAL A 237 71.64 -20.20 -68.67
CA VAL A 237 71.92 -20.48 -67.25
C VAL A 237 71.69 -19.24 -66.39
N ALA A 238 72.10 -18.06 -66.86
CA ALA A 238 71.82 -16.80 -66.17
C ALA A 238 70.31 -16.51 -66.06
N ASP A 239 69.54 -16.81 -67.11
CA ASP A 239 68.08 -16.70 -67.08
C ASP A 239 67.45 -17.68 -66.10
N ILE A 240 67.91 -18.94 -66.06
CA ILE A 240 67.47 -19.93 -65.07
C ILE A 240 67.75 -19.43 -63.66
N GLN A 241 68.97 -18.95 -63.37
CA GLN A 241 69.35 -18.43 -62.05
C GLN A 241 68.46 -17.26 -61.60
N ARG A 242 68.19 -16.31 -62.50
CA ARG A 242 67.28 -15.20 -62.24
C ARG A 242 65.88 -15.70 -61.91
N GLN A 243 65.33 -16.60 -62.73
CA GLN A 243 64.00 -17.17 -62.51
C GLN A 243 63.93 -17.95 -61.19
N THR A 244 64.92 -18.78 -60.85
CA THR A 244 64.95 -19.48 -59.55
C THR A 244 65.01 -18.51 -58.38
N SER A 245 65.74 -17.39 -58.50
CA SER A 245 65.80 -16.38 -57.44
C SER A 245 64.44 -15.71 -57.22
N GLU A 246 63.69 -15.42 -58.30
CA GLU A 246 62.32 -14.92 -58.22
C GLU A 246 61.38 -15.94 -57.54
N VAL A 247 61.49 -17.23 -57.84
CA VAL A 247 60.67 -18.26 -57.19
C VAL A 247 61.01 -18.43 -55.70
N VAL A 248 62.29 -18.34 -55.30
CA VAL A 248 62.68 -18.38 -53.88
C VAL A 248 62.04 -17.25 -53.09
N GLU A 249 62.04 -16.03 -53.64
CA GLU A 249 61.41 -14.88 -52.98
C GLU A 249 59.89 -15.06 -52.88
N GLN A 250 59.23 -15.60 -53.91
CA GLN A 250 57.80 -15.94 -53.85
C GLN A 250 57.49 -16.99 -52.77
N ILE A 251 58.33 -18.03 -52.64
CA ILE A 251 58.17 -19.04 -51.59
C ILE A 251 58.35 -18.43 -50.19
N ARG A 252 59.28 -17.49 -50.03
CA ARG A 252 59.50 -16.77 -48.78
C ARG A 252 58.26 -15.98 -48.38
N GLN A 253 57.71 -15.20 -49.32
CA GLN A 253 56.49 -14.40 -49.11
C GLN A 253 55.29 -15.29 -48.76
N LEU A 254 55.06 -16.37 -49.52
CA LEU A 254 53.98 -17.32 -49.22
C LEU A 254 54.13 -17.99 -47.86
N SER A 255 55.36 -18.25 -47.40
CA SER A 255 55.61 -18.81 -46.06
C SER A 255 55.27 -17.82 -44.95
N GLU A 256 55.55 -16.53 -45.15
CA GLU A 256 55.16 -15.46 -44.22
C GLU A 256 53.64 -15.32 -44.16
N GLU A 257 52.96 -15.25 -45.31
CA GLU A 257 51.49 -15.18 -45.40
C GLU A 257 50.81 -16.40 -44.75
N LEU A 258 51.38 -17.59 -44.91
CA LEU A 258 50.87 -18.81 -44.29
C LEU A 258 50.98 -18.76 -42.76
N GLY A 259 52.09 -18.23 -42.23
CA GLY A 259 52.28 -18.04 -40.80
C GLY A 259 51.26 -17.07 -40.19
N GLU A 260 51.00 -15.95 -40.88
CA GLU A 260 49.94 -15.02 -40.49
C GLU A 260 48.55 -15.68 -40.53
N GLY A 261 48.28 -16.46 -41.58
CA GLY A 261 47.04 -17.22 -41.75
C GLY A 261 46.77 -18.19 -40.59
N VAL A 262 47.79 -18.94 -40.13
CA VAL A 262 47.67 -19.83 -38.97
C VAL A 262 47.30 -19.04 -37.71
N GLY A 263 47.98 -17.93 -37.44
CA GLY A 263 47.70 -17.10 -36.26
C GLY A 263 46.27 -16.56 -36.24
N GLN A 264 45.71 -16.23 -37.42
CA GLN A 264 44.34 -15.75 -37.54
C GLN A 264 43.29 -16.87 -37.36
N VAL A 265 43.58 -18.08 -37.84
CA VAL A 265 42.76 -19.27 -37.60
C VAL A 265 42.73 -19.64 -36.12
N GLU A 266 43.89 -19.60 -35.43
CA GLU A 266 43.95 -19.84 -33.98
C GLU A 266 43.16 -18.81 -33.17
N LEU A 267 43.22 -17.53 -33.56
CA LEU A 267 42.41 -16.48 -32.92
C LEU A 267 40.92 -16.76 -33.07
N THR A 268 40.49 -17.19 -34.27
CA THR A 268 39.11 -17.58 -34.54
C THR A 268 38.70 -18.78 -33.69
N GLY A 269 39.59 -19.76 -33.49
CA GLY A 269 39.36 -20.91 -32.62
C GLY A 269 39.07 -20.51 -31.17
N ARG A 270 39.87 -19.58 -30.61
CA ARG A 270 39.63 -19.03 -29.26
C ARG A 270 38.29 -18.28 -29.15
N GLN A 271 37.86 -17.60 -30.21
CA GLN A 271 36.56 -16.93 -30.22
C GLN A 271 35.40 -17.94 -30.19
N LEU A 272 35.50 -19.04 -30.95
CA LEU A 272 34.49 -20.11 -30.92
C LEU A 272 34.42 -20.80 -29.55
N GLU A 273 35.56 -20.99 -28.89
CA GLU A 273 35.62 -21.48 -27.50
C GLU A 273 34.85 -20.57 -26.55
N GLY A 274 35.08 -19.25 -26.62
CA GLY A 274 34.32 -18.28 -25.82
C GLY A 274 32.82 -18.30 -26.11
N ILE A 275 32.40 -18.54 -27.37
CA ILE A 275 30.97 -18.69 -27.71
C ILE A 275 30.39 -19.96 -27.06
N ALA A 276 31.13 -21.07 -27.06
CA ALA A 276 30.68 -22.32 -26.44
C ALA A 276 30.53 -22.17 -24.91
N GLU A 277 31.45 -21.47 -24.26
CA GLU A 277 31.36 -21.16 -22.83
C GLU A 277 30.15 -20.26 -22.51
N LEU A 278 29.93 -19.20 -23.30
CA LEU A 278 28.76 -18.34 -23.14
C LEU A 278 27.45 -19.11 -23.33
N ALA A 279 27.39 -20.00 -24.32
CA ALA A 279 26.24 -20.87 -24.53
C ALA A 279 25.98 -21.78 -23.31
N ALA A 280 27.01 -22.41 -22.75
CA ALA A 280 26.88 -23.21 -21.53
C ALA A 280 26.40 -22.37 -20.33
N GLY A 281 26.87 -21.13 -20.20
CA GLY A 281 26.38 -20.18 -19.20
C GLY A 281 24.88 -19.89 -19.34
N VAL A 282 24.39 -19.72 -20.57
CA VAL A 282 22.95 -19.54 -20.86
C VAL A 282 22.16 -20.80 -20.50
N GLU A 283 22.64 -22.00 -20.82
CA GLU A 283 21.98 -23.26 -20.44
C GLU A 283 21.81 -23.38 -18.91
N SER A 284 22.84 -22.99 -18.14
CA SER A 284 22.77 -22.96 -16.67
C SER A 284 21.73 -21.96 -16.16
N GLN A 285 21.72 -20.73 -16.69
CA GLN A 285 20.74 -19.70 -16.30
C GLN A 285 19.30 -20.13 -16.59
N ILE A 286 19.08 -20.82 -17.72
CA ILE A 286 17.75 -21.34 -18.06
C ILE A 286 17.29 -22.41 -17.07
N THR A 287 18.22 -23.23 -16.57
CA THR A 287 17.91 -24.23 -15.54
C THR A 287 17.44 -23.55 -14.24
N GLU A 288 18.08 -22.46 -13.84
CA GLU A 288 17.65 -21.65 -12.69
C GLU A 288 16.28 -21.01 -12.93
N ILE A 289 16.03 -20.46 -14.13
CA ILE A 289 14.73 -19.90 -14.51
C ILE A 289 13.64 -20.97 -14.42
N ALA A 290 13.90 -22.19 -14.91
CA ALA A 290 12.94 -23.29 -14.84
C ALA A 290 12.61 -23.68 -13.39
N GLN A 291 13.61 -23.70 -12.51
CA GLN A 291 13.40 -23.93 -11.08
C GLN A 291 12.59 -22.80 -10.43
N GLY A 292 12.91 -21.54 -10.74
CA GLY A 292 12.15 -20.38 -10.27
C GLY A 292 10.68 -20.42 -10.70
N ALA A 293 10.43 -20.82 -11.94
CA ALA A 293 9.07 -20.97 -12.47
C ALA A 293 8.26 -22.06 -11.73
N GLU A 294 8.89 -23.17 -11.33
CA GLU A 294 8.25 -24.20 -10.51
C GLU A 294 7.88 -23.67 -9.12
N ILE A 295 8.80 -22.94 -8.49
CA ILE A 295 8.57 -22.31 -7.18
C ILE A 295 7.40 -21.32 -7.28
N ASN A 296 7.40 -20.45 -8.27
CA ASN A 296 6.33 -19.47 -8.48
C ASN A 296 4.97 -20.14 -8.69
N ARG A 297 4.92 -21.26 -9.41
CA ARG A 297 3.68 -22.03 -9.60
C ARG A 297 3.13 -22.58 -8.28
N SER A 298 4.01 -23.10 -7.42
CA SER A 298 3.61 -23.58 -6.08
C SER A 298 3.11 -22.45 -5.16
N GLN A 299 3.73 -21.28 -5.25
CA GLN A 299 3.33 -20.09 -4.50
C GLN A 299 1.97 -19.57 -4.99
N LEU A 300 1.74 -19.56 -6.30
CA LEU A 300 0.45 -19.20 -6.89
C LEU A 300 -0.67 -20.12 -6.40
N ALA A 301 -0.45 -21.44 -6.41
CA ALA A 301 -1.42 -22.40 -5.88
C ALA A 301 -1.76 -22.13 -4.40
N SER A 302 -0.74 -21.82 -3.59
CA SER A 302 -0.91 -21.48 -2.17
C SER A 302 -1.66 -20.16 -1.98
N LEU A 303 -1.40 -19.17 -2.84
CA LEU A 303 -2.08 -17.88 -2.85
C LEU A 303 -3.57 -18.05 -3.19
N PHE A 304 -3.93 -18.85 -4.19
CA PHE A 304 -5.34 -19.14 -4.49
C PHE A 304 -6.06 -19.79 -3.30
N ALA A 305 -5.43 -20.77 -2.64
CA ALA A 305 -6.00 -21.39 -1.44
C ALA A 305 -6.21 -20.36 -0.31
N ALA A 306 -5.24 -19.47 -0.09
CA ALA A 306 -5.34 -18.42 0.92
C ALA A 306 -6.46 -17.41 0.59
N VAL A 307 -6.59 -17.01 -0.68
CA VAL A 307 -7.65 -16.08 -1.11
C VAL A 307 -9.03 -16.72 -0.97
N GLU A 308 -9.17 -17.99 -1.33
CA GLU A 308 -10.44 -18.71 -1.15
C GLU A 308 -10.83 -18.80 0.32
N GLN A 309 -9.86 -19.05 1.21
CA GLN A 309 -10.10 -19.01 2.65
C GLN A 309 -10.55 -17.61 3.12
N VAL A 310 -9.88 -16.55 2.66
CA VAL A 310 -10.28 -15.16 2.98
C VAL A 310 -11.69 -14.85 2.50
N ARG A 311 -12.09 -15.30 1.30
CA ARG A 311 -13.46 -15.13 0.81
C ARG A 311 -14.48 -15.84 1.71
N GLY A 312 -14.16 -17.06 2.16
CA GLY A 312 -14.98 -17.79 3.13
C GLY A 312 -15.13 -17.02 4.46
N ASP A 313 -14.02 -16.54 5.01
CA ASP A 313 -14.00 -15.78 6.28
C ASP A 313 -14.74 -14.44 6.16
N LEU A 314 -14.65 -13.77 5.01
CA LEU A 314 -15.39 -12.53 4.72
C LEU A 314 -16.89 -12.79 4.62
N SER A 315 -17.32 -13.85 3.95
CA SER A 315 -18.74 -14.21 3.86
C SER A 315 -19.33 -14.52 5.24
N ALA A 316 -18.60 -15.28 6.07
CA ALA A 316 -19.01 -15.54 7.45
C ALA A 316 -19.06 -14.25 8.30
N SER A 317 -18.08 -13.36 8.13
CA SER A 317 -18.04 -12.06 8.81
C SER A 317 -19.19 -11.15 8.39
N GLU A 318 -19.59 -11.17 7.12
CA GLU A 318 -20.73 -10.41 6.61
C GLU A 318 -22.04 -10.87 7.25
N GLU A 319 -22.28 -12.19 7.29
CA GLU A 319 -23.44 -12.77 7.98
C GLU A 319 -23.48 -12.37 9.47
N GLN A 320 -22.33 -12.42 10.13
CA GLN A 320 -22.21 -12.06 11.55
C GLN A 320 -22.43 -10.55 11.79
N THR A 321 -21.97 -9.71 10.86
CA THR A 321 -22.15 -8.26 10.87
C THR A 321 -23.62 -7.88 10.70
N LEU A 322 -24.34 -8.55 9.80
CA LEU A 322 -25.79 -8.37 9.62
C LEU A 322 -26.57 -8.72 10.89
N ARG A 323 -26.29 -9.89 11.48
CA ARG A 323 -26.92 -10.31 12.76
C ARG A 323 -26.64 -9.33 13.89
N LEU A 324 -25.42 -8.79 13.97
CA LEU A 324 -25.05 -7.80 14.98
C LEU A 324 -25.81 -6.49 14.78
N GLY A 325 -25.99 -6.06 13.53
CA GLY A 325 -26.81 -4.89 13.18
C GLY A 325 -28.28 -5.06 13.57
N GLU A 326 -28.86 -6.22 13.30
CA GLU A 326 -30.23 -6.55 13.71
C GLU A 326 -30.38 -6.55 15.24
N ALA A 327 -29.46 -7.18 15.97
CA ALA A 327 -29.46 -7.21 17.42
C ALA A 327 -29.33 -5.81 18.04
N ALA A 328 -28.45 -4.96 17.49
CA ALA A 328 -28.30 -3.58 17.91
C ALA A 328 -29.60 -2.78 17.69
N SER A 329 -30.22 -2.91 16.51
CA SER A 329 -31.49 -2.24 16.23
C SER A 329 -32.63 -2.72 17.15
N GLN A 330 -32.68 -4.02 17.47
CA GLN A 330 -33.64 -4.55 18.43
C GLN A 330 -33.43 -3.98 19.84
N LEU A 331 -32.18 -3.87 20.30
CA LEU A 331 -31.85 -3.27 21.59
C LEU A 331 -32.19 -1.78 21.66
N GLU A 332 -31.92 -1.02 20.60
CA GLU A 332 -32.34 0.39 20.50
C GLU A 332 -33.85 0.53 20.64
N ASN A 333 -34.62 -0.29 19.90
CA ASN A 333 -36.08 -0.27 19.95
C ASN A 333 -36.61 -0.65 21.33
N GLN A 334 -36.02 -1.67 21.97
CA GLN A 334 -36.41 -2.08 23.32
C GLN A 334 -36.11 -0.99 24.35
N ALA A 335 -34.95 -0.35 24.26
CA ALA A 335 -34.59 0.72 25.17
C ALA A 335 -35.54 1.92 25.02
N GLU A 336 -35.89 2.28 23.78
CA GLU A 336 -36.86 3.34 23.51
C GLU A 336 -38.22 3.07 24.16
N VAL A 337 -38.76 1.84 24.02
CA VAL A 337 -40.04 1.43 24.61
C VAL A 337 -39.99 1.42 26.15
N ILE A 338 -38.86 1.04 26.74
CA ILE A 338 -38.69 1.06 28.19
C ILE A 338 -38.64 2.52 28.69
N SER A 339 -37.90 3.40 28.01
CA SER A 339 -37.85 4.83 28.35
C SER A 339 -39.21 5.51 28.23
N GLU A 340 -40.02 5.17 27.23
CA GLU A 340 -41.42 5.64 27.09
C GLU A 340 -42.25 5.25 28.32
N ARG A 341 -42.23 3.97 28.72
CA ARG A 341 -42.99 3.48 29.88
C ARG A 341 -42.51 4.07 31.20
N LEU A 342 -41.21 4.31 31.34
CA LEU A 342 -40.63 4.91 32.54
C LEU A 342 -41.01 6.38 32.70
N ALA A 343 -41.26 7.09 31.60
CA ALA A 343 -41.73 8.47 31.63
C ALA A 343 -43.06 8.66 32.38
N GLU A 344 -43.91 7.62 32.40
CA GLU A 344 -45.18 7.64 33.11
C GLU A 344 -45.02 7.49 34.63
N VAL A 345 -43.87 7.03 35.11
CA VAL A 345 -43.62 6.69 36.52
C VAL A 345 -42.55 7.58 37.13
N SER A 346 -41.32 7.54 36.60
CA SER A 346 -40.19 8.39 36.97
C SER A 346 -39.01 8.07 36.05
N LEU A 347 -38.38 9.09 35.47
CA LEU A 347 -37.05 8.97 34.86
C LEU A 347 -35.98 9.18 35.94
N ASP A 348 -34.72 8.89 35.62
CA ASP A 348 -33.57 9.38 36.39
C ASP A 348 -33.48 10.91 36.37
N ALA A 349 -32.73 11.48 37.31
CA ALA A 349 -32.65 12.92 37.50
C ALA A 349 -32.11 13.65 36.26
N TYR A 350 -31.26 13.00 35.46
CA TYR A 350 -30.68 13.58 34.26
C TYR A 350 -31.74 13.73 33.18
N HIS A 351 -32.41 12.64 32.81
CA HIS A 351 -33.47 12.66 31.79
C HIS A 351 -34.73 13.39 32.26
N GLN A 352 -35.08 13.32 33.54
CA GLN A 352 -36.22 14.06 34.11
C GLN A 352 -36.04 15.57 33.95
N SER A 353 -34.84 16.10 34.21
CA SER A 353 -34.57 17.54 34.08
C SER A 353 -34.78 18.05 32.64
N VAL A 354 -34.41 17.24 31.64
CA VAL A 354 -34.60 17.56 30.22
C VAL A 354 -36.05 17.37 29.82
N TYR A 355 -36.73 16.35 30.35
CA TYR A 355 -38.14 16.09 30.11
C TYR A 355 -39.02 17.24 30.60
N ASP A 356 -38.76 17.74 31.82
CA ASP A 356 -39.48 18.87 32.40
C ASP A 356 -39.27 20.14 31.55
N LEU A 357 -38.03 20.42 31.14
CA LEU A 357 -37.73 21.52 30.22
C LEU A 357 -38.44 21.39 28.88
N ALA A 358 -38.52 20.18 28.31
CA ALA A 358 -39.24 19.95 27.07
C ALA A 358 -40.74 20.18 27.24
N ARG A 359 -41.36 19.68 28.32
CA ARG A 359 -42.77 19.93 28.61
C ARG A 359 -43.08 21.42 28.78
N GLU A 360 -42.25 22.13 29.55
CA GLU A 360 -42.37 23.57 29.73
C GLU A 360 -42.24 24.32 28.39
N GLY A 361 -41.24 23.96 27.58
CA GLY A 361 -41.01 24.56 26.26
C GLY A 361 -42.18 24.30 25.30
N ALA A 362 -42.70 23.09 25.26
CA ALA A 362 -43.83 22.74 24.39
C ALA A 362 -45.11 23.45 24.84
N ALA A 363 -45.35 23.56 26.15
CA ALA A 363 -46.45 24.34 26.70
C ALA A 363 -46.30 25.85 26.38
N ALA A 364 -45.09 26.40 26.46
CA ALA A 364 -44.81 27.79 26.12
C ALA A 364 -45.03 28.07 24.62
N ILE A 365 -44.59 27.16 23.74
CA ILE A 365 -44.85 27.24 22.29
C ILE A 365 -46.35 27.19 22.05
N ALA A 366 -47.06 26.22 22.66
CA ALA A 366 -48.49 26.06 22.49
C ALA A 366 -49.26 27.31 22.93
N ALA A 367 -49.02 27.79 24.15
CA ALA A 367 -49.66 28.99 24.68
C ALA A 367 -49.38 30.23 23.81
N ARG A 368 -48.14 30.36 23.30
CA ARG A 368 -47.78 31.47 22.43
C ARG A 368 -48.47 31.39 21.06
N PHE A 369 -48.52 30.20 20.46
CA PHE A 369 -49.20 29.99 19.19
C PHE A 369 -50.70 30.25 19.32
N GLU A 370 -51.33 29.76 20.38
CA GLU A 370 -52.76 30.00 20.65
C GLU A 370 -53.08 31.49 20.90
N GLU A 371 -52.20 32.21 21.61
CA GLU A 371 -52.31 33.66 21.80
C GLU A 371 -52.16 34.44 20.49
N ASP A 372 -51.16 34.10 19.67
CA ASP A 372 -50.90 34.77 18.40
C ASP A 372 -52.00 34.45 17.36
N VAL A 373 -52.60 33.27 17.40
CA VAL A 373 -53.80 32.93 16.61
C VAL A 373 -54.99 33.77 17.07
N ARG A 374 -55.24 33.85 18.38
CA ARG A 374 -56.37 34.62 18.94
C ARG A 374 -56.23 36.12 18.71
N SER A 375 -55.01 36.65 18.68
CA SER A 375 -54.73 38.07 18.39
C SER A 375 -54.64 38.38 16.89
N GLY A 376 -54.80 37.38 16.02
CA GLY A 376 -54.80 37.55 14.55
C GLY A 376 -53.41 37.77 13.94
N ARG A 377 -52.34 37.40 14.65
CA ARG A 377 -50.95 37.49 14.14
C ARG A 377 -50.62 36.38 13.15
N ILE A 378 -51.31 35.24 13.23
CA ILE A 378 -51.25 34.14 12.26
C ILE A 378 -52.60 33.41 12.21
N ASP A 379 -53.05 33.01 11.03
CA ASP A 379 -54.25 32.17 10.88
C ASP A 379 -53.97 30.72 11.30
N LEU A 380 -54.98 30.06 11.88
CA LEU A 380 -54.85 28.67 12.32
C LEU A 380 -54.51 27.73 11.15
N ASP A 381 -55.12 27.92 9.98
CA ASP A 381 -54.84 27.11 8.79
C ASP A 381 -53.41 27.32 8.28
N ASP A 382 -52.87 28.53 8.40
CA ASP A 382 -51.50 28.85 8.00
C ASP A 382 -50.48 28.20 8.94
N LEU A 383 -50.79 28.15 10.24
CA LEU A 383 -49.97 27.46 11.24
C LEU A 383 -49.96 25.93 11.03
N PHE A 384 -51.03 25.37 10.48
CA PHE A 384 -51.17 23.95 10.15
C PHE A 384 -50.85 23.61 8.69
N ASP A 385 -50.32 24.55 7.90
CA ASP A 385 -49.90 24.29 6.53
C ASP A 385 -48.87 23.14 6.46
N ARG A 386 -49.00 22.27 5.46
CA ARG A 386 -48.05 21.17 5.19
C ARG A 386 -47.56 21.17 3.74
N SER A 387 -47.85 22.24 3.00
CA SER A 387 -47.40 22.41 1.62
C SER A 387 -45.95 22.89 1.57
N TYR A 388 -44.99 21.98 1.79
CA TYR A 388 -43.56 22.27 1.71
C TYR A 388 -43.10 22.53 0.26
N GLN A 389 -42.80 23.78 -0.06
CA GLN A 389 -42.27 24.15 -1.38
C GLN A 389 -40.73 24.16 -1.35
N PRO A 390 -40.04 23.39 -2.20
CA PRO A 390 -38.58 23.36 -2.20
C PRO A 390 -38.02 24.72 -2.64
N LEU A 391 -36.95 25.15 -1.97
CA LEU A 391 -36.21 26.36 -2.31
C LEU A 391 -35.12 26.03 -3.33
N PRO A 392 -35.06 26.74 -4.48
CA PRO A 392 -34.05 26.49 -5.49
C PRO A 392 -32.64 26.81 -4.97
N ASN A 393 -31.64 26.13 -5.51
CA ASN A 393 -30.21 26.35 -5.21
C ASN A 393 -29.83 26.16 -3.73
N THR A 394 -30.44 25.17 -3.05
CA THR A 394 -30.08 24.79 -1.68
C THR A 394 -29.65 23.32 -1.58
N GLN A 395 -28.53 23.06 -0.91
CA GLN A 395 -28.01 21.71 -0.70
C GLN A 395 -27.42 21.59 0.73
N PRO A 396 -28.01 20.79 1.65
CA PRO A 396 -29.23 19.99 1.50
C PRO A 396 -30.48 20.82 1.18
N THR A 397 -31.48 20.20 0.53
CA THR A 397 -32.72 20.88 0.11
C THR A 397 -33.45 21.51 1.28
N LYS A 398 -33.79 22.79 1.15
CA LYS A 398 -34.58 23.57 2.10
C LYS A 398 -35.99 23.80 1.54
N TYR A 399 -36.97 24.01 2.40
CA TYR A 399 -38.37 24.18 2.03
C TYR A 399 -38.98 25.41 2.69
N ARG A 400 -39.99 25.99 2.05
CA ARG A 400 -40.81 27.07 2.60
C ARG A 400 -42.27 26.63 2.82
N THR A 401 -42.90 27.17 3.86
CA THR A 401 -44.30 26.98 4.24
C THR A 401 -44.89 28.27 4.80
N ARG A 402 -46.22 28.34 4.93
CA ARG A 402 -46.95 29.57 5.28
C ARG A 402 -46.63 30.11 6.68
N PHE A 403 -46.24 29.25 7.63
CA PHE A 403 -45.93 29.66 9.00
C PHE A 403 -44.45 30.02 9.25
N ASP A 404 -43.58 29.93 8.24
CA ASP A 404 -42.14 30.06 8.43
C ASP A 404 -41.70 31.39 9.02
N SER A 405 -42.18 32.49 8.44
CA SER A 405 -41.83 33.84 8.88
C SER A 405 -42.32 34.13 10.29
N TYR A 406 -43.43 33.50 10.68
CA TYR A 406 -43.98 33.59 12.03
C TYR A 406 -43.09 32.82 13.01
N THR A 407 -42.77 31.56 12.71
CA THR A 407 -41.91 30.75 13.57
C THR A 407 -40.50 31.30 13.71
N ASP A 408 -39.95 31.95 12.68
CA ASP A 408 -38.63 32.59 12.74
C ASP A 408 -38.58 33.77 13.73
N GLN A 409 -39.72 34.40 13.99
CA GLN A 409 -39.84 35.49 14.97
C GLN A 409 -40.12 34.97 16.39
N VAL A 410 -40.83 33.86 16.52
CA VAL A 410 -41.38 33.39 17.80
C VAL A 410 -40.52 32.30 18.45
N LEU A 411 -40.15 31.27 17.69
CA LEU A 411 -39.48 30.09 18.24
C LEU A 411 -38.11 30.38 18.86
N PRO A 412 -37.23 31.25 18.29
CA PRO A 412 -35.93 31.53 18.91
C PRO A 412 -36.04 32.08 20.33
N GLY A 413 -37.08 32.87 20.63
CA GLY A 413 -37.29 33.42 21.98
C GLY A 413 -37.52 32.34 23.03
N ILE A 414 -38.10 31.20 22.64
CA ILE A 414 -38.39 30.08 23.53
C ILE A 414 -37.23 29.07 23.50
N GLN A 415 -36.76 28.70 22.29
CA GLN A 415 -35.69 27.71 22.09
C GLN A 415 -34.39 28.11 22.80
N GLU A 416 -33.98 29.36 22.70
CA GLU A 416 -32.72 29.83 23.32
C GLU A 416 -32.82 29.85 24.85
N GLN A 417 -33.98 30.21 25.41
CA GLN A 417 -34.19 30.17 26.87
C GLN A 417 -34.06 28.74 27.44
N LEU A 418 -34.51 27.73 26.68
CA LEU A 418 -34.33 26.33 27.08
C LEU A 418 -32.85 25.95 27.08
N LEU A 419 -32.10 26.34 26.04
CA LEU A 419 -30.66 26.07 25.93
C LEU A 419 -29.84 26.73 27.05
N GLU A 420 -30.18 27.96 27.43
CA GLU A 420 -29.51 28.68 28.52
C GLU A 420 -29.70 28.00 29.89
N ARG A 421 -30.84 27.33 30.09
CA ARG A 421 -31.20 26.66 31.35
C ARG A 421 -30.54 25.30 31.53
N ASN A 422 -30.05 24.66 30.47
CA ASN A 422 -29.34 23.39 30.56
C ASN A 422 -28.18 23.30 29.57
N ARG A 423 -26.95 23.39 30.10
CA ARG A 423 -25.70 23.38 29.32
C ARG A 423 -25.44 22.08 28.54
N ASN A 424 -26.14 20.99 28.87
CA ASN A 424 -26.00 19.72 28.17
C ASN A 424 -26.82 19.67 26.87
N LEU A 425 -27.78 20.58 26.71
CA LEU A 425 -28.53 20.72 25.46
C LEU A 425 -27.60 21.21 24.34
N VAL A 426 -27.64 20.49 23.22
CA VAL A 426 -26.98 20.83 21.97
C VAL A 426 -27.94 21.62 21.09
N PHE A 427 -29.21 21.23 21.04
CA PHE A 427 -30.24 21.92 20.28
C PHE A 427 -31.62 21.83 20.95
N ALA A 428 -32.46 22.82 20.66
CA ALA A 428 -33.87 22.84 20.99
C ALA A 428 -34.63 23.28 19.74
N ILE A 429 -35.47 22.40 19.18
CA ILE A 429 -36.16 22.64 17.91
C ILE A 429 -37.60 22.17 17.96
N ALA A 430 -38.50 22.94 17.35
CA ALA A 430 -39.85 22.47 17.11
C ALA A 430 -39.91 21.87 15.70
N CYS A 431 -40.59 20.74 15.53
CA CYS A 431 -40.70 20.07 14.25
C CYS A 431 -42.13 19.56 14.03
N THR A 432 -42.57 19.55 12.77
CA THR A 432 -43.86 18.99 12.36
C THR A 432 -43.80 17.46 12.25
N PRO A 433 -44.94 16.75 12.15
CA PRO A 433 -45.00 15.29 12.01
C PRO A 433 -44.16 14.70 10.88
N GLU A 434 -43.96 15.46 9.81
CA GLU A 434 -43.19 15.10 8.64
C GLU A 434 -41.67 15.28 8.87
N GLY A 435 -41.25 15.70 10.06
CA GLY A 435 -39.85 15.97 10.41
C GLY A 435 -39.35 17.33 9.91
N TYR A 436 -40.24 18.21 9.45
CA TYR A 436 -39.85 19.55 9.01
C TYR A 436 -39.58 20.48 10.20
N VAL A 437 -38.39 21.08 10.20
CA VAL A 437 -37.91 22.03 11.21
C VAL A 437 -37.96 23.44 10.63
N PRO A 438 -38.98 24.25 10.95
CA PRO A 438 -39.11 25.61 10.43
C PRO A 438 -37.97 26.51 10.91
N THR A 439 -37.69 26.50 12.20
CA THR A 439 -36.69 27.38 12.81
C THR A 439 -35.86 26.57 13.78
N HIS A 440 -34.57 26.47 13.49
CA HIS A 440 -33.59 25.86 14.38
C HIS A 440 -33.09 26.90 15.40
N ASN A 441 -32.53 26.45 16.52
CA ASN A 441 -31.80 27.34 17.43
C ASN A 441 -30.61 28.01 16.72
N ARG A 442 -30.19 29.18 17.21
CA ARG A 442 -29.28 30.13 16.57
C ARG A 442 -27.97 29.50 16.10
N ALA A 443 -27.40 28.58 16.88
CA ALA A 443 -26.15 27.89 16.55
C ALA A 443 -26.20 27.11 15.22
N PHE A 444 -27.41 26.76 14.74
CA PHE A 444 -27.61 26.03 13.49
C PHE A 444 -28.63 26.70 12.56
N ALA A 445 -28.96 27.96 12.81
CA ALA A 445 -29.90 28.75 12.01
C ALA A 445 -29.19 29.70 11.02
N HIS A 446 -27.94 29.39 10.64
CA HIS A 446 -27.18 30.24 9.74
C HIS A 446 -27.81 30.28 8.33
N PRO A 447 -27.72 31.40 7.60
CA PRO A 447 -28.13 31.45 6.20
C PRO A 447 -27.26 30.48 5.36
N PRO A 448 -27.78 29.96 4.23
CA PRO A 448 -27.00 29.11 3.33
C PRO A 448 -25.75 29.85 2.83
N SER A 449 -24.61 29.17 2.89
CA SER A 449 -23.31 29.66 2.44
C SER A 449 -22.99 29.27 0.99
N GLY A 450 -23.67 28.26 0.45
CA GLY A 450 -23.41 27.70 -0.88
C GLY A 450 -22.41 26.55 -0.90
N ASP A 451 -21.74 26.26 0.22
CA ASP A 451 -20.94 25.04 0.41
C ASP A 451 -21.81 23.93 1.04
N PRO A 452 -22.03 22.79 0.35
CA PRO A 452 -22.85 21.70 0.87
C PRO A 452 -22.41 21.16 2.23
N GLN A 453 -21.11 21.10 2.52
CA GLN A 453 -20.61 20.55 3.78
C GLN A 453 -20.89 21.51 4.95
N THR A 454 -20.61 22.80 4.77
CA THR A 454 -20.89 23.84 5.76
C THR A 454 -22.41 23.98 6.00
N ASP A 455 -23.21 23.96 4.93
CA ASP A 455 -24.66 24.12 5.03
C ASP A 455 -25.36 22.92 5.69
N ALA A 456 -24.85 21.71 5.47
CA ALA A 456 -25.35 20.51 6.16
C ALA A 456 -25.19 20.60 7.70
N LEU A 457 -24.12 21.24 8.17
CA LEU A 457 -23.78 21.39 9.59
C LEU A 457 -24.41 22.62 10.24
N ARG A 458 -24.39 23.78 9.58
CA ARG A 458 -24.72 25.08 10.19
C ARG A 458 -26.02 25.72 9.70
N SER A 459 -26.55 25.32 8.55
CA SER A 459 -27.77 25.89 7.96
C SER A 459 -28.93 24.90 8.04
N ARG A 460 -29.40 24.63 9.25
CA ARG A 460 -30.33 23.51 9.56
C ARG A 460 -31.82 23.89 9.61
N SER A 461 -32.16 25.17 9.71
CA SER A 461 -33.56 25.65 9.58
C SER A 461 -34.13 25.33 8.20
N LYS A 462 -35.46 25.25 8.10
CA LYS A 462 -36.20 25.04 6.85
C LYS A 462 -35.87 23.70 6.16
N ARG A 463 -35.46 22.68 6.91
CA ARG A 463 -35.10 21.35 6.38
C ARG A 463 -36.06 20.30 6.87
N LEU A 464 -36.21 19.27 6.06
CA LEU A 464 -36.98 18.09 6.39
C LEU A 464 -36.02 16.97 6.81
N PHE A 465 -36.14 16.55 8.07
CA PHE A 465 -35.39 15.43 8.65
C PHE A 465 -36.28 14.18 8.56
N ASN A 466 -36.32 13.58 7.36
CA ASN A 466 -37.12 12.41 7.03
C ASN A 466 -36.49 11.08 7.43
N ASP A 467 -35.40 11.10 8.19
CA ASP A 467 -34.90 9.90 8.82
C ASP A 467 -35.87 9.41 9.91
N ARG A 468 -35.72 8.14 10.30
CA ARG A 468 -36.61 7.50 11.29
C ARG A 468 -36.70 8.30 12.59
N THR A 469 -35.58 8.85 13.08
CA THR A 469 -35.54 9.65 14.32
C THR A 469 -36.29 10.96 14.13
N GLY A 470 -36.00 11.69 13.05
CA GLY A 470 -36.65 12.97 12.76
C GLY A 470 -38.17 12.91 12.63
N ILE A 471 -38.70 11.94 11.88
CA ILE A 471 -40.15 11.75 11.72
C ILE A 471 -40.79 11.34 13.03
N ARG A 472 -40.19 10.38 13.75
CA ARG A 472 -40.78 9.87 14.99
C ARG A 472 -40.91 10.95 16.05
N CYS A 473 -39.89 11.80 16.23
CA CYS A 473 -39.96 12.93 17.15
C CYS A 473 -41.06 13.95 16.82
N GLY A 474 -41.39 14.15 15.54
CA GLY A 474 -42.46 15.07 15.16
C GLY A 474 -43.86 14.47 15.21
N SER A 475 -43.98 13.15 15.00
CA SER A 475 -45.26 12.48 14.74
C SER A 475 -45.86 11.74 15.94
N HIS A 476 -45.04 11.37 16.94
CA HIS A 476 -45.53 10.69 18.14
C HIS A 476 -46.43 11.62 18.97
N GLN A 477 -47.40 11.04 19.67
CA GLN A 477 -48.31 11.75 20.58
C GLN A 477 -48.18 11.24 22.02
N GLN A 478 -47.10 10.52 22.31
CA GLN A 478 -46.87 9.94 23.63
C GLN A 478 -46.36 11.01 24.61
N PRO A 479 -46.46 10.79 25.93
CA PRO A 479 -45.95 11.73 26.91
C PRO A 479 -44.46 12.05 26.73
N LEU A 480 -43.69 11.07 26.25
CA LEU A 480 -42.26 11.17 25.99
C LEU A 480 -41.84 10.23 24.86
N LEU A 481 -40.96 10.71 23.99
CA LEU A 481 -40.11 9.88 23.16
C LEU A 481 -38.65 10.16 23.50
N LEU A 482 -37.90 9.14 23.92
CA LEU A 482 -36.45 9.26 24.15
C LEU A 482 -35.72 8.32 23.20
N GLN A 483 -34.99 8.90 22.26
CA GLN A 483 -34.16 8.15 21.32
C GLN A 483 -32.69 8.41 21.61
N THR A 484 -31.87 7.39 21.46
CA THR A 484 -30.41 7.53 21.51
C THR A 484 -29.85 7.11 20.18
N TYR A 485 -29.05 7.95 19.57
CA TYR A 485 -28.47 7.69 18.25
C TYR A 485 -27.06 8.24 18.15
N THR A 486 -26.30 7.69 17.22
CA THR A 486 -24.97 8.20 16.86
C THR A 486 -25.10 9.11 15.66
N ARG A 487 -24.59 10.33 15.75
CA ARG A 487 -24.52 11.26 14.62
C ARG A 487 -23.51 10.74 13.58
N ASP A 488 -23.54 11.27 12.36
CA ASP A 488 -22.54 10.97 11.32
C ASP A 488 -21.10 11.24 11.78
N THR A 489 -20.92 12.09 12.79
CA THR A 489 -19.65 12.43 13.44
C THR A 489 -19.15 11.38 14.43
N GLY A 490 -19.92 10.33 14.73
CA GLY A 490 -19.62 9.34 15.78
C GLY A 490 -20.00 9.79 17.20
N GLU A 491 -20.53 11.01 17.36
CA GLU A 491 -21.00 11.52 18.66
C GLU A 491 -22.34 10.87 19.04
N LEU A 492 -22.41 10.29 20.23
CA LEU A 492 -23.65 9.79 20.83
C LEU A 492 -24.53 10.95 21.30
N MET A 493 -25.81 10.88 21.01
CA MET A 493 -26.79 11.90 21.37
C MET A 493 -28.10 11.30 21.85
N HIS A 494 -28.67 11.90 22.89
CA HIS A 494 -30.06 11.70 23.25
C HIS A 494 -30.94 12.73 22.53
N ASP A 495 -32.03 12.27 21.92
CA ASP A 495 -33.13 13.09 21.39
C ASP A 495 -34.35 12.85 22.26
N LEU A 496 -34.72 13.85 23.05
CA LEU A 496 -35.94 13.82 23.84
C LEU A 496 -36.99 14.66 23.15
N SER A 497 -38.16 14.08 22.92
CA SER A 497 -39.27 14.77 22.29
C SER A 497 -40.58 14.66 23.07
N VAL A 498 -41.32 15.78 23.07
CA VAL A 498 -42.67 15.88 23.61
C VAL A 498 -43.60 16.53 22.59
N PRO A 499 -44.88 16.11 22.52
CA PRO A 499 -45.82 16.65 21.55
C PRO A 499 -46.27 18.08 21.90
N ILE A 500 -46.52 18.87 20.86
CA ILE A 500 -47.08 20.22 20.91
C ILE A 500 -48.50 20.12 20.36
N PHE A 501 -49.48 20.46 21.20
CA PHE A 501 -50.88 20.54 20.82
C PHE A 501 -51.35 21.99 20.81
N ILE A 502 -52.01 22.40 19.73
CA ILE A 502 -52.62 23.72 19.58
C ILE A 502 -54.13 23.51 19.48
N HIS A 503 -54.90 24.02 20.44
CA HIS A 503 -56.34 23.78 20.56
C HIS A 503 -56.72 22.29 20.50
N GLY A 504 -55.91 21.43 21.12
CA GLY A 504 -56.10 19.97 21.13
C GLY A 504 -55.74 19.26 19.81
N LYS A 505 -55.32 19.98 18.77
CA LYS A 505 -54.80 19.38 17.52
C LYS A 505 -53.28 19.24 17.60
N HIS A 506 -52.76 18.08 17.23
CA HIS A 506 -51.32 17.82 17.21
C HIS A 506 -50.65 18.64 16.11
N TRP A 507 -49.80 19.59 16.49
CA TRP A 507 -49.05 20.42 15.55
C TRP A 507 -47.71 19.79 15.16
N GLY A 508 -47.07 19.09 16.09
CA GLY A 508 -45.75 18.48 15.94
C GLY A 508 -45.10 18.26 17.29
N GLY A 509 -43.78 18.07 17.35
CA GLY A 509 -43.02 17.83 18.59
C GLY A 509 -41.97 18.89 18.87
N LEU A 510 -41.77 19.23 20.14
CA LEU A 510 -40.56 19.89 20.62
C LEU A 510 -39.50 18.83 20.86
N ARG A 511 -38.31 19.04 20.30
CA ARG A 511 -37.15 18.16 20.39
C ARG A 511 -36.02 18.86 21.11
N LEU A 512 -35.49 18.18 22.11
CA LEU A 512 -34.31 18.58 22.86
C LEU A 512 -33.22 17.54 22.62
N GLY A 513 -32.18 17.93 21.88
CA GLY A 513 -30.99 17.11 21.71
C GLY A 513 -29.96 17.44 22.77
N TYR A 514 -29.44 16.44 23.48
CA TYR A 514 -28.48 16.63 24.57
C TYR A 514 -27.48 15.49 24.67
N ARG A 515 -26.31 15.84 25.22
CA ARG A 515 -25.21 14.90 25.45
C ARG A 515 -25.58 13.82 26.47
N PRO A 516 -24.96 12.64 26.42
CA PRO A 516 -25.03 11.68 27.51
C PRO A 516 -24.40 12.22 28.79
N GLU A 517 -24.89 11.78 29.95
CA GLU A 517 -24.33 12.15 31.24
C GLU A 517 -22.84 11.78 31.34
N GLY A 518 -21.98 12.74 31.72
CA GLY A 518 -20.52 12.55 31.78
C GLY A 518 -19.75 12.74 30.47
N ALA A 519 -20.42 13.07 29.35
CA ALA A 519 -19.72 13.43 28.11
C ALA A 519 -19.14 14.86 28.22
N GLU A 520 -17.80 14.98 28.21
CA GLU A 520 -17.15 16.30 28.29
C GLU A 520 -17.41 17.18 27.05
N PRO A 521 -17.65 18.50 27.24
CA PRO A 521 -17.73 19.43 26.13
C PRO A 521 -16.36 19.57 25.46
N GLY A 522 -16.19 18.98 24.27
CA GLY A 522 -15.00 19.17 23.43
C GLY A 522 -14.18 17.93 23.09
N LYS A 523 -14.53 16.72 23.60
CA LYS A 523 -14.07 15.47 22.98
C LYS A 523 -14.91 15.17 21.73
N ALA A 524 -14.88 16.08 20.76
CA ALA A 524 -15.03 15.63 19.39
C ALA A 524 -13.92 14.61 19.17
N ALA A 525 -14.25 13.38 18.83
CA ALA A 525 -13.33 12.61 18.00
C ALA A 525 -13.11 13.51 16.78
N ALA A 526 -11.93 14.12 16.69
CA ALA A 526 -11.56 14.90 15.53
C ALA A 526 -11.93 14.06 14.29
N PRO A 527 -12.58 14.63 13.26
CA PRO A 527 -12.73 13.89 12.02
C PRO A 527 -11.33 13.42 11.66
N ALA A 528 -11.15 12.11 11.51
CA ALA A 528 -9.95 11.58 10.89
C ALA A 528 -9.94 12.20 9.50
N ALA A 529 -9.19 13.30 9.36
CA ALA A 529 -8.86 13.88 8.07
C ALA A 529 -8.29 12.72 7.27
N GLN A 530 -9.05 12.28 6.26
CA GLN A 530 -8.61 11.31 5.30
C GLN A 530 -7.34 11.87 4.66
N GLY A 531 -6.20 11.38 5.14
CA GLY A 531 -4.94 11.49 4.43
C GLY A 531 -5.03 10.59 3.20
N LEU A 532 -5.41 11.18 2.07
CA LEU A 532 -5.19 10.65 0.73
C LEU A 532 -5.11 11.84 -0.23
N SER A 533 -4.10 12.68 -0.03
CA SER A 533 -3.51 13.43 -1.13
C SER A 533 -2.39 12.55 -1.69
N LEU A 534 -2.67 11.89 -2.81
CA LEU A 534 -1.67 11.23 -3.63
C LEU A 534 -0.58 12.24 -4.00
N ALA A 535 0.66 11.89 -3.68
CA ALA A 535 1.83 12.45 -4.33
C ALA A 535 1.80 12.09 -5.82
N LEU A 536 1.55 13.08 -6.67
CA LEU A 536 1.97 13.08 -8.06
C LEU A 536 2.87 14.31 -8.25
N ASN A 537 4.17 14.07 -8.09
CA ASN A 537 5.26 14.70 -8.85
C ASN A 537 6.60 14.18 -8.29
N GLY A 538 7.19 13.26 -9.05
CA GLY A 538 8.46 12.59 -8.83
C GLY A 538 8.62 11.54 -9.91
#